data_AF-A0A968PUQ9-F1
#
_entry.id   AF-A0A968PUQ9-F1
#
_cell.length_a   1.000
_cell.length_b   1.000
_cell.length_c   1.000
_cell.angle_alpha   90.00
_cell.angle_beta   90.00
_cell.angle_gamma   90.00
#
_symmetry.space_group_name_H-M   'P 1'
#
loop_
_entity.id
_entity.type
_entity.pdbx_description
1 polymer ?
#
loop_
_entity_poly.entity_id
_entity_poly.type
_entity_poly.pdbx_seq_one_letter_code
_entity_poly.pdbx_strand_id
1 'polypeptide(L)'
;MNASSPNSSQPAKPGKPTQTIGVLAEDLVADWLIGQGWEVLQRRWHCRWGELDLVAKGFVSDSKNATPQPTLAFIEVKARSRGNWDANGLLSITLRKQAKLWQAAQLFLAEQPELAELPCRFDVALVSYGRSPRPIPKRTNSTAEVPTAPVSQQISIAIPTPIKLGQPLVLPGYRLILQQYIQSAFD
;
A
#
# COMPACT_ATOMS: atom_id res chain seq x y z
N MET A 1 7.49 61.43 -2.48
CA MET A 1 8.18 61.12 -1.20
C MET A 1 7.52 59.89 -0.60
N ASN A 2 8.33 58.85 -0.40
CA ASN A 2 8.19 57.63 0.44
C ASN A 2 6.87 56.83 0.36
N ALA A 3 6.83 55.66 -0.28
CA ALA A 3 7.47 54.37 0.07
C ALA A 3 6.95 53.75 1.38
N SER A 4 6.22 52.62 1.26
CA SER A 4 6.56 51.33 1.87
C SER A 4 5.31 50.47 2.13
N SER A 5 5.06 49.52 1.22
CA SER A 5 4.46 48.24 1.61
C SER A 5 5.57 47.30 2.06
N PRO A 6 5.36 46.44 3.06
CA PRO A 6 6.05 45.16 3.09
C PRO A 6 5.03 44.02 2.95
N ASN A 7 5.15 43.37 1.80
CA ASN A 7 4.79 41.97 1.59
C ASN A 7 5.76 41.11 2.42
N SER A 8 5.26 40.19 3.24
CA SER A 8 6.05 39.07 3.75
C SER A 8 5.18 37.81 3.85
N SER A 9 4.66 37.36 2.71
CA SER A 9 4.25 35.97 2.54
C SER A 9 5.50 35.14 2.27
N GLN A 10 6.09 34.55 3.32
CA GLN A 10 7.11 33.51 3.14
C GLN A 10 6.44 32.28 2.51
N PRO A 11 6.96 31.72 1.41
CA PRO A 11 6.48 30.45 0.91
C PRO A 11 6.92 29.33 1.87
N ALA A 12 5.95 28.56 2.36
CA ALA A 12 6.21 27.34 3.11
C ALA A 12 7.04 26.37 2.25
N LYS A 13 8.15 25.87 2.79
CA LYS A 13 9.01 24.88 2.13
C LYS A 13 8.20 23.61 1.83
N PRO A 14 8.31 23.00 0.64
CA PRO A 14 7.67 21.72 0.37
C PRO A 14 8.39 20.64 1.18
N GLY A 15 7.78 20.20 2.29
CA GLY A 15 8.22 19.00 2.99
C GLY A 15 8.02 17.79 2.09
N LYS A 16 9.06 16.96 1.90
CA LYS A 16 8.92 15.66 1.24
C LYS A 16 7.78 14.89 1.91
N PRO A 17 6.80 14.33 1.18
CA PRO A 17 5.79 13.49 1.79
C PRO A 17 6.52 12.33 2.47
N THR A 18 6.47 12.27 3.79
CA THR A 18 6.96 11.11 4.52
C THR A 18 5.93 10.02 4.27
N GLN A 19 6.24 9.08 3.38
CA GLN A 19 5.37 7.94 3.13
C GLN A 19 5.11 7.25 4.48
N THR A 20 3.84 7.20 4.88
CA THR A 20 3.46 6.53 6.11
C THR A 20 3.60 5.02 5.90
N ILE A 21 3.79 4.28 6.98
CA ILE A 21 3.94 2.82 6.88
C ILE A 21 2.70 2.12 6.28
N GLY A 22 1.52 2.72 6.43
CA GLY A 22 0.28 2.25 5.79
C GLY A 22 0.38 2.30 4.27
N VAL A 23 0.85 3.43 3.71
CA VAL A 23 1.04 3.58 2.25
C VAL A 23 2.04 2.56 1.72
N LEU A 24 3.18 2.38 2.40
CA LEU A 24 4.18 1.39 2.00
C LEU A 24 3.65 -0.05 2.04
N ALA A 25 2.81 -0.38 3.03
CA ALA A 25 2.19 -1.69 3.14
C ALA A 25 1.19 -1.92 2.01
N GLU A 26 0.40 -0.90 1.67
CA GLU A 26 -0.55 -0.96 0.57
C GLU A 26 0.15 -1.05 -0.80
N ASP A 27 1.26 -0.32 -1.00
CA ASP A 27 2.13 -0.44 -2.18
C ASP A 27 2.62 -1.88 -2.34
N LEU A 28 3.14 -2.48 -1.27
CA LEU A 28 3.60 -3.86 -1.27
C LEU A 28 2.50 -4.86 -1.68
N VAL A 29 1.27 -4.67 -1.19
CA VAL A 29 0.14 -5.55 -1.52
C VAL A 29 -0.30 -5.36 -2.96
N ALA A 30 -0.35 -4.13 -3.45
CA ALA A 30 -0.68 -3.84 -4.85
C ALA A 30 0.34 -4.48 -5.81
N ASP A 31 1.63 -4.31 -5.55
CA ASP A 31 2.69 -4.90 -6.37
C ASP A 31 2.66 -6.44 -6.31
N TRP A 32 2.34 -7.01 -5.14
CA TRP A 32 2.13 -8.45 -5.00
C TRP A 32 0.95 -8.95 -5.84
N LEU A 33 -0.20 -8.27 -5.79
CA LEU A 33 -1.40 -8.58 -6.58
C LEU A 33 -1.12 -8.54 -8.09
N ILE A 34 -0.42 -7.50 -8.56
CA ILE A 34 0.03 -7.38 -9.96
C ILE A 34 0.90 -8.57 -10.34
N GLY A 35 1.84 -8.96 -9.46
CA GLY A 35 2.67 -10.15 -9.63
C GLY A 35 1.89 -11.47 -9.63
N GLN A 36 0.67 -11.50 -9.09
CA GLN A 36 -0.26 -12.63 -9.16
C GLN A 36 -1.20 -12.57 -10.39
N GLY A 37 -1.04 -11.58 -11.27
CA GLY A 37 -1.89 -11.40 -12.46
C GLY A 37 -3.22 -10.67 -12.20
N TRP A 38 -3.36 -10.01 -11.05
CA TRP A 38 -4.49 -9.13 -10.77
C TRP A 38 -4.23 -7.73 -11.32
N GLU A 39 -5.29 -7.09 -11.80
CA GLU A 39 -5.30 -5.68 -12.17
C GLU A 39 -5.70 -4.85 -10.96
N VAL A 40 -4.83 -3.96 -10.49
CA VAL A 40 -5.16 -3.02 -9.41
C VAL A 40 -5.88 -1.83 -10.04
N LEU A 41 -7.19 -1.75 -9.81
CA LEU A 41 -8.06 -0.72 -10.39
C LEU A 41 -7.97 0.59 -9.62
N GLN A 42 -7.91 0.50 -8.30
CA GLN A 42 -7.94 1.69 -7.44
C GLN A 42 -7.18 1.45 -6.13
N ARG A 43 -6.62 2.54 -5.62
CA ARG A 43 -5.81 2.59 -4.40
C ARG A 43 -6.25 3.76 -3.53
N ARG A 44 -6.50 3.54 -2.25
CA ARG A 44 -6.96 4.56 -1.27
C ARG A 44 -8.17 5.33 -1.78
N TRP A 45 -9.23 4.61 -2.14
CA TRP A 45 -10.47 5.26 -2.55
C TRP A 45 -11.23 5.71 -1.30
N HIS A 46 -11.66 6.97 -1.27
CA HIS A 46 -12.36 7.54 -0.12
C HIS A 46 -13.76 7.99 -0.52
N CYS A 47 -14.71 7.79 0.39
CA CYS A 47 -16.07 8.32 0.27
C CYS A 47 -16.58 8.78 1.65
N ARG A 48 -17.79 9.33 1.70
CA ARG A 48 -18.39 9.80 2.96
C ARG A 48 -18.58 8.69 4.02
N TRP A 49 -18.63 7.43 3.61
CA TRP A 49 -18.94 6.28 4.49
C TRP A 49 -17.68 5.52 4.95
N GLY A 50 -16.53 5.78 4.33
CA GLY A 50 -15.28 5.10 4.65
C GLY A 50 -14.26 5.18 3.52
N GLU A 51 -13.34 4.23 3.54
CA GLU A 51 -12.26 4.10 2.57
C GLU A 51 -12.10 2.63 2.16
N LEU A 52 -11.62 2.43 0.93
CA LEU A 52 -11.17 1.16 0.39
C LEU A 52 -9.66 1.27 0.15
N ASP A 53 -8.86 0.43 0.81
CA ASP A 53 -7.40 0.49 0.66
C ASP A 53 -6.99 0.11 -0.77
N LEU A 54 -7.52 -1.01 -1.28
CA LEU A 54 -7.30 -1.47 -2.64
C LEU A 54 -8.58 -2.05 -3.25
N VAL A 55 -8.75 -1.82 -4.54
CA VAL A 55 -9.73 -2.52 -5.39
C VAL A 55 -8.97 -3.18 -6.53
N ALA A 56 -9.13 -4.48 -6.71
CA ALA A 56 -8.45 -5.23 -7.75
C ALA A 56 -9.40 -6.17 -8.48
N LYS A 57 -9.14 -6.39 -9.76
CA LYS A 57 -9.87 -7.31 -10.63
C LYS A 57 -8.96 -8.46 -11.03
N GLY A 58 -9.47 -9.68 -10.93
CA GLY A 58 -8.72 -10.87 -11.28
C GLY A 58 -9.64 -11.96 -11.84
N PHE A 59 -9.04 -13.07 -12.25
CA PHE A 59 -9.77 -14.26 -12.68
C PHE A 59 -9.66 -15.33 -11.60
N VAL A 60 -10.80 -15.78 -11.10
CA VAL A 60 -10.89 -16.83 -10.08
C VAL A 60 -11.49 -18.08 -10.71
N SER A 61 -10.97 -19.25 -10.35
CA SER A 61 -11.46 -20.55 -10.80
C SER A 61 -11.88 -21.37 -9.60
N ASP A 62 -13.18 -21.65 -9.47
CA ASP A 62 -13.75 -22.39 -8.33
C ASP A 62 -13.47 -23.90 -8.38
N SER A 63 -12.95 -24.38 -9.51
CA SER A 63 -12.51 -25.77 -9.71
C SER A 63 -11.46 -25.85 -10.82
N LYS A 64 -10.67 -26.93 -10.85
CA LYS A 64 -9.65 -27.17 -11.90
C LYS A 64 -10.22 -27.22 -13.32
N ASN A 65 -11.53 -27.46 -13.45
CA ASN A 65 -12.20 -27.60 -14.74
C ASN A 65 -13.23 -26.48 -15.01
N ALA A 66 -13.32 -25.47 -14.13
CA ALA A 66 -14.22 -24.34 -14.35
C ALA A 66 -13.56 -23.31 -15.28
N THR A 67 -14.40 -22.58 -16.03
CA THR A 67 -13.92 -21.39 -16.76
C THR A 67 -13.62 -20.31 -15.71
N PRO A 68 -12.39 -19.74 -15.68
CA PRO A 68 -12.10 -18.66 -14.76
C PRO A 68 -13.03 -17.47 -15.01
N GLN A 69 -13.62 -16.94 -13.96
CA GLN A 69 -14.54 -15.80 -14.04
C GLN A 69 -13.88 -14.51 -13.52
N PRO A 70 -14.15 -13.35 -14.14
CA PRO A 70 -13.71 -12.08 -13.60
C PRO A 70 -14.36 -11.86 -12.22
N THR A 71 -13.56 -11.40 -11.26
CA THR A 71 -13.98 -11.16 -9.87
C THR A 71 -13.32 -9.89 -9.36
N LEU A 72 -14.07 -9.10 -8.59
CA LEU A 72 -13.55 -7.95 -7.87
C LEU A 72 -13.21 -8.33 -6.44
N ALA A 73 -12.03 -7.92 -6.01
CA ALA A 73 -11.59 -7.99 -4.63
C ALA A 73 -11.50 -6.57 -4.06
N PHE A 74 -12.18 -6.35 -2.95
CA PHE A 74 -12.00 -5.18 -2.08
C PHE A 74 -11.07 -5.59 -0.95
N ILE A 75 -9.85 -5.07 -0.93
CA ILE A 75 -8.80 -5.56 -0.02
C ILE A 75 -8.54 -4.52 1.06
N GLU A 76 -8.63 -4.95 2.31
CA GLU A 76 -8.18 -4.18 3.48
C GLU A 76 -6.73 -4.58 3.83
N VAL A 77 -5.86 -3.59 4.01
CA VAL A 77 -4.43 -3.78 4.31
C VAL A 77 -4.15 -3.43 5.77
N LYS A 78 -3.63 -4.39 6.53
CA LYS A 78 -3.26 -4.21 7.94
C LYS A 78 -1.75 -4.21 8.11
N ALA A 79 -1.18 -3.02 8.38
CA ALA A 79 0.23 -2.86 8.71
C ALA A 79 0.47 -2.96 10.23
N ARG A 80 1.36 -3.86 10.68
CA ARG A 80 1.69 -4.05 12.10
C ARG A 80 3.19 -4.12 12.36
N SER A 81 3.64 -3.54 13.47
CA SER A 81 5.05 -3.66 13.87
C SER A 81 5.39 -5.10 14.28
N ARG A 82 6.61 -5.53 14.00
CA ARG A 82 7.14 -6.83 14.41
C ARG A 82 7.00 -7.01 15.93
N GLY A 83 6.45 -8.15 16.38
CA GLY A 83 6.22 -8.46 17.80
C GLY A 83 4.82 -8.13 18.36
N ASN A 84 3.99 -7.35 17.66
CA ASN A 84 2.61 -7.05 18.08
C ASN A 84 1.60 -8.05 17.47
N TRP A 85 1.86 -9.35 17.67
CA TRP A 85 1.22 -10.49 16.98
C TRP A 85 0.32 -11.33 17.89
N ASP A 86 -0.22 -10.75 18.95
CA ASP A 86 -1.05 -11.47 19.90
C ASP A 86 -2.39 -11.92 19.31
N ALA A 87 -2.71 -13.20 19.57
CA ALA A 87 -3.59 -14.09 18.82
C ALA A 87 -5.12 -13.80 18.88
N ASN A 88 -5.54 -12.58 19.23
CA ASN A 88 -6.95 -12.27 19.53
C ASN A 88 -7.72 -11.62 18.37
N GLY A 89 -7.63 -12.17 17.16
CA GLY A 89 -8.37 -11.66 16.01
C GLY A 89 -7.60 -10.62 15.18
N LEU A 90 -6.29 -10.82 15.01
CA LEU A 90 -5.39 -9.95 14.25
C LEU A 90 -5.84 -9.72 12.79
N LEU A 91 -6.56 -10.69 12.24
CA LEU A 91 -7.13 -10.69 10.90
C LEU A 91 -8.65 -10.42 10.92
N SER A 92 -9.25 -10.35 12.10
CA SER A 92 -10.67 -10.14 12.27
C SER A 92 -11.03 -8.71 11.90
N ILE A 93 -11.92 -8.58 10.92
CA ILE A 93 -12.57 -7.31 10.62
C ILE A 93 -13.85 -7.26 11.45
N THR A 94 -13.92 -6.29 12.36
CA THR A 94 -15.10 -6.09 13.20
C THR A 94 -16.34 -5.87 12.34
N LEU A 95 -17.52 -6.33 12.79
CA LEU A 95 -18.79 -6.14 12.07
C LEU A 95 -19.03 -4.67 11.67
N ARG A 96 -18.61 -3.73 12.52
CA ARG A 96 -18.68 -2.29 12.23
C ARG A 96 -17.80 -1.89 11.04
N LYS A 97 -16.60 -2.44 10.92
CA LYS A 97 -15.69 -2.17 9.80
C LYS A 97 -16.16 -2.90 8.54
N GLN A 98 -16.72 -4.11 8.64
CA GLN A 98 -17.36 -4.78 7.51
C GLN A 98 -18.51 -3.94 6.93
N ALA A 99 -19.41 -3.44 7.79
CA ALA A 99 -20.52 -2.57 7.36
C ALA A 99 -20.05 -1.32 6.59
N LYS A 100 -18.98 -0.67 7.06
CA LYS A 100 -18.39 0.48 6.35
C LYS A 100 -17.77 0.09 5.00
N LEU A 101 -17.07 -1.05 4.95
CA LEU A 101 -16.47 -1.55 3.72
C LEU A 101 -17.55 -1.92 2.69
N TRP A 102 -18.66 -2.54 3.12
CA TRP A 102 -19.82 -2.78 2.25
C TRP A 102 -20.42 -1.49 1.71
N GLN A 103 -20.59 -0.46 2.55
CA GLN A 103 -21.13 0.83 2.09
C GLN A 103 -20.18 1.52 1.11
N ALA A 104 -18.87 1.49 1.39
CA ALA A 104 -17.87 2.06 0.48
C ALA A 104 -17.83 1.31 -0.85
N ALA A 105 -17.85 -0.03 -0.84
CA ALA A 105 -17.89 -0.86 -2.03
C ALA A 105 -19.14 -0.59 -2.88
N GLN A 106 -20.32 -0.45 -2.26
CA GLN A 106 -21.55 -0.12 -2.99
C GLN A 106 -21.46 1.23 -3.70
N LEU A 107 -20.91 2.27 -3.06
CA LEU A 107 -20.73 3.55 -3.73
C LEU A 107 -19.68 3.46 -4.84
N PHE A 108 -18.58 2.73 -4.62
CA PHE A 108 -17.58 2.51 -5.67
C PHE A 108 -18.20 1.83 -6.90
N LEU A 109 -19.01 0.78 -6.72
CA LEU A 109 -19.68 0.08 -7.82
C LEU A 109 -20.73 0.94 -8.51
N ALA A 110 -21.44 1.80 -7.77
CA ALA A 110 -22.38 2.76 -8.35
C ALA A 110 -21.69 3.78 -9.28
N GLU A 111 -20.40 4.08 -9.04
CA GLU A 111 -19.57 4.93 -9.89
C GLU A 111 -18.92 4.16 -11.06
N GLN A 112 -19.00 2.82 -11.09
CA GLN A 112 -18.33 1.94 -12.05
C GLN A 112 -19.31 0.89 -12.63
N PRO A 113 -20.24 1.28 -13.52
CA PRO A 113 -21.31 0.39 -14.02
C PRO A 113 -20.82 -0.90 -14.68
N GLU A 114 -19.65 -0.89 -15.32
CA GLU A 114 -19.03 -2.04 -15.96
C GLU A 114 -18.50 -3.09 -14.96
N LEU A 115 -18.37 -2.71 -13.71
CA LEU A 115 -17.88 -3.54 -12.60
C LEU A 115 -19.01 -4.08 -11.72
N ALA A 116 -20.19 -3.46 -11.78
CA ALA A 116 -21.29 -3.69 -10.85
C ALA A 116 -21.85 -5.13 -10.84
N GLU A 117 -21.82 -5.81 -11.99
CA GLU A 117 -22.33 -7.18 -12.13
C GLU A 117 -21.26 -8.26 -11.83
N LEU A 118 -20.02 -7.86 -11.53
CA LEU A 118 -18.97 -8.82 -11.22
C LEU A 118 -19.15 -9.40 -9.81
N PRO A 119 -18.91 -10.71 -9.63
CA PRO A 119 -18.75 -11.28 -8.30
C PRO A 119 -17.74 -10.49 -7.49
N CYS A 120 -18.12 -10.13 -6.26
CA CYS A 120 -17.30 -9.34 -5.36
C CYS A 120 -16.94 -10.15 -4.12
N ARG A 121 -15.71 -9.99 -3.64
CA ARG A 121 -15.28 -10.50 -2.34
C ARG A 121 -14.48 -9.47 -1.57
N PHE A 122 -14.42 -9.65 -0.25
CA PHE A 122 -13.62 -8.83 0.65
C PHE A 122 -12.42 -9.62 1.13
N ASP A 123 -11.22 -9.12 0.83
CA ASP A 123 -9.96 -9.78 1.17
C ASP A 123 -9.22 -8.99 2.25
N VAL A 124 -8.30 -9.65 2.97
CA VAL A 124 -7.45 -9.03 4.00
C VAL A 124 -5.99 -9.37 3.76
N ALA A 125 -5.14 -8.34 3.69
CA ALA A 125 -3.70 -8.50 3.61
C ALA A 125 -3.04 -8.05 4.92
N LEU A 126 -2.25 -8.93 5.53
CA LEU A 126 -1.48 -8.62 6.73
C LEU A 126 -0.03 -8.34 6.36
N VAL A 127 0.43 -7.13 6.60
CA VAL A 127 1.81 -6.70 6.37
C VAL A 127 2.48 -6.44 7.70
N SER A 128 3.59 -7.11 7.95
CA SER A 128 4.45 -6.76 9.08
C SER A 128 5.54 -5.80 8.66
N TYR A 129 5.90 -4.90 9.56
CA TYR A 129 7.00 -3.97 9.36
C TYR A 129 7.93 -3.90 10.56
N GLY A 130 9.18 -3.56 10.28
CA GLY A 130 10.18 -3.20 11.28
C GLY A 130 11.07 -2.09 10.73
N ARG A 131 11.87 -1.47 11.60
CA ARG A 131 12.92 -0.57 11.13
C ARG A 131 13.99 -1.40 10.43
N SER A 132 14.35 -1.01 9.21
CA SER A 132 15.59 -1.50 8.58
C SER A 132 16.73 -0.61 9.07
N PRO A 133 17.92 -1.15 9.39
CA PRO A 133 19.10 -0.31 9.59
C PRO A 133 19.23 0.62 8.38
N ARG A 134 19.29 1.93 8.61
CA ARG A 134 19.73 2.82 7.54
C ARG A 134 21.11 2.33 7.11
N PRO A 135 21.40 2.16 5.81
CA PRO A 135 22.77 1.90 5.40
C PRO A 135 23.62 3.03 5.98
N ILE A 136 24.46 2.69 6.96
CA ILE A 136 25.45 3.62 7.48
C ILE A 136 26.34 3.91 6.27
N PRO A 137 26.43 5.16 5.79
CA PRO A 137 27.40 5.46 4.75
C PRO A 137 28.75 5.03 5.32
N LYS A 138 29.37 4.02 4.69
CA LYS A 138 30.71 3.60 5.05
C LYS A 138 31.56 4.88 4.97
N ARG A 139 32.10 5.34 6.10
CA ARG A 139 33.17 6.37 6.08
C ARG A 139 34.31 5.72 5.30
N THR A 140 34.40 5.99 4.01
CA THR A 140 35.61 5.72 3.25
C THR A 140 36.62 6.74 3.74
N ASN A 141 37.61 6.29 4.52
CA ASN A 141 38.80 7.09 4.71
C ASN A 141 39.53 7.13 3.38
N SER A 142 39.21 8.12 2.54
CA SER A 142 40.03 8.48 1.40
C SER A 142 40.08 10.00 1.33
N THR A 143 41.25 10.51 1.73
CA THR A 143 41.70 11.85 1.47
C THR A 143 41.83 12.03 -0.03
N ALA A 144 40.85 12.66 -0.69
CA ALA A 144 41.06 13.53 -1.86
C ALA A 144 39.72 14.00 -2.43
N GLU A 145 39.66 15.32 -2.61
CA GLU A 145 38.81 16.09 -3.53
C GLU A 145 37.29 16.18 -3.27
N VAL A 146 36.87 17.44 -3.14
CA VAL A 146 35.49 17.93 -3.13
C VAL A 146 35.01 18.04 -4.58
N PRO A 147 33.95 17.35 -5.02
CA PRO A 147 33.21 17.75 -6.20
C PRO A 147 31.91 18.45 -5.76
N THR A 148 31.86 19.73 -6.10
CA THR A 148 30.68 20.60 -6.03
C THR A 148 29.67 20.18 -7.09
N ALA A 149 28.71 19.31 -6.75
CA ALA A 149 27.47 19.12 -7.52
C ALA A 149 26.38 18.47 -6.64
N PRO A 150 25.11 18.92 -6.70
CA PRO A 150 24.03 18.23 -5.99
C PRO A 150 23.68 16.95 -6.76
N VAL A 151 24.27 15.82 -6.35
CA VAL A 151 23.87 14.51 -6.82
C VAL A 151 22.52 14.18 -6.18
N SER A 152 21.44 14.50 -6.88
CA SER A 152 20.12 13.90 -6.67
C SER A 152 20.18 12.43 -7.09
N GLN A 153 20.82 11.59 -6.29
CA GLN A 153 20.72 10.14 -6.46
C GLN A 153 19.36 9.69 -5.93
N GLN A 154 18.38 9.64 -6.84
CA GLN A 154 17.23 8.77 -6.69
C GLN A 154 17.77 7.34 -6.55
N ILE A 155 17.70 6.79 -5.34
CA ILE A 155 17.99 5.39 -5.10
C ILE A 155 16.83 4.62 -5.74
N SER A 156 17.04 4.16 -6.98
CA SER A 156 16.16 3.20 -7.64
C SER A 156 16.25 1.88 -6.88
N ILE A 157 15.34 1.66 -5.95
CA ILE A 157 15.26 0.41 -5.21
C ILE A 157 14.72 -0.64 -6.18
N ALA A 158 15.54 -1.62 -6.54
CA ALA A 158 15.07 -2.78 -7.29
C ALA A 158 14.09 -3.58 -6.41
N ILE A 159 12.78 -3.44 -6.67
CA ILE A 159 11.75 -4.24 -6.01
C ILE A 159 11.82 -5.65 -6.63
N PRO A 160 12.10 -6.71 -5.84
CA PRO A 160 12.14 -8.06 -6.37
C PRO A 160 10.76 -8.43 -6.91
N THR A 161 10.70 -8.74 -8.19
CA THR A 161 9.52 -9.29 -8.86
C THR A 161 9.79 -10.76 -9.20
N PRO A 162 8.88 -11.70 -8.84
CA PRO A 162 7.65 -11.48 -8.08
C PRO A 162 7.90 -11.33 -6.58
N ILE A 163 7.15 -10.44 -5.93
CA ILE A 163 7.03 -10.41 -4.47
C ILE A 163 6.36 -11.72 -4.05
N LYS A 164 6.90 -12.40 -3.03
CA LYS A 164 6.33 -13.65 -2.50
C LYS A 164 5.85 -13.45 -1.07
N LEU A 165 4.77 -14.15 -0.70
CA LEU A 165 4.32 -14.21 0.69
C LEU A 165 5.48 -14.66 1.61
N GLY A 166 5.63 -14.00 2.74
CA GLY A 166 6.69 -14.24 3.72
C GLY A 166 8.07 -13.69 3.34
N GLN A 167 8.29 -13.21 2.11
CA GLN A 167 9.58 -12.63 1.71
C GLN A 167 9.70 -11.15 2.13
N PRO A 168 10.86 -10.75 2.68
CA PRO A 168 11.09 -9.38 3.10
C PRO A 168 11.41 -8.44 1.94
N LEU A 169 10.66 -7.34 1.86
CA LEU A 169 11.01 -6.16 1.08
C LEU A 169 11.77 -5.17 1.96
N VAL A 170 12.99 -4.83 1.59
CA VAL A 170 13.83 -3.86 2.32
C VAL A 170 13.76 -2.51 1.61
N LEU A 171 13.21 -1.53 2.30
CA LEU A 171 13.13 -0.14 1.87
C LEU A 171 14.02 0.75 2.77
N PRO A 172 14.40 1.96 2.33
CA PRO A 172 15.12 2.89 3.19
C PRO A 172 14.34 3.15 4.49
N GLY A 173 14.90 2.69 5.62
CA GLY A 173 14.33 2.87 6.95
C GLY A 173 13.27 1.83 7.38
N TYR A 174 12.76 1.01 6.46
CA TYR A 174 11.75 -0.01 6.77
C TYR A 174 12.06 -1.36 6.14
N ARG A 175 11.69 -2.42 6.84
CA ARG A 175 11.60 -3.77 6.29
C ARG A 175 10.15 -4.20 6.38
N LEU A 176 9.53 -4.52 5.26
CA LEU A 176 8.14 -4.97 5.19
C LEU A 176 8.10 -6.44 4.76
N ILE A 177 7.07 -7.16 5.19
CA ILE A 177 6.79 -8.54 4.77
C ILE A 177 5.28 -8.66 4.61
N LEU A 178 4.79 -9.07 3.44
CA LEU A 178 3.41 -9.52 3.28
C LEU A 178 3.31 -10.92 3.87
N GLN A 179 2.66 -11.05 5.02
CA GLN A 179 2.67 -12.26 5.82
C GLN A 179 1.56 -13.21 5.41
N GLN A 180 0.36 -12.66 5.21
CA GLN A 180 -0.84 -13.41 4.91
C GLN A 180 -1.74 -12.61 3.98
N TYR A 181 -2.46 -13.33 3.13
CA TYR A 181 -3.52 -12.80 2.28
C TYR A 181 -4.72 -13.75 2.43
N ILE A 182 -5.80 -13.28 3.04
CA ILE A 182 -7.04 -14.02 3.23
C ILE A 182 -8.03 -13.58 2.17
N GLN A 183 -8.49 -14.54 1.38
CA GLN A 183 -9.58 -14.33 0.44
C GLN A 183 -10.91 -14.50 1.16
N SER A 184 -11.95 -13.77 0.74
CA SER A 184 -13.31 -13.97 1.27
C SER A 184 -13.39 -13.88 2.80
N ALA A 185 -12.72 -12.88 3.38
CA ALA A 185 -12.59 -12.72 4.84
C ALA A 185 -13.90 -12.38 5.57
N PHE A 186 -14.99 -12.14 4.84
CA PHE A 186 -16.32 -11.85 5.40
C PHE A 186 -17.27 -13.05 5.33
N ASP A 187 -16.85 -14.14 4.68
CA ASP A 187 -17.65 -15.35 4.48
C ASP A 187 -17.50 -16.36 5.64
#